data_AF-A0A4Y2G0K8-F1
#
_entry.id   AF-A0A4Y2G0K8-F1
#
_cell.length_a   1.000
_cell.length_b   1.000
_cell.length_c   1.000
_cell.angle_alpha   90.00
_cell.angle_beta   90.00
_cell.angle_gamma   90.00
#
_symmetry.space_group_name_H-M   'P 1'
#
loop_
_entity.id
_entity.type
_entity.pdbx_description
1 polymer ?
#
loop_
_entity_poly.entity_id
_entity_poly.type
_entity_poly.pdbx_seq_one_letter_code
_entity_poly.pdbx_strand_id
1 'polypeptide(L)'
;MSFITFLSLQVLLMSAYVFGAESSESEEIGAEDMKILLCDEKNAEVSKIIIGCFDEMSLPEYSSIIIQCYAGLNGEINGQAMRDWYCANTVDEIMKADECSDELMIAEKGEEFLKESAELLGECVESKLPSDKRRK
;
A
#
# COMPACT_ATOMS: atom_id res chain seq x y z
N MET A 1 -15.86 38.40 12.93
CA MET A 1 -16.98 37.85 12.13
C MET A 1 -16.53 37.91 10.68
N SER A 2 -15.82 36.86 10.24
CA SER A 2 -16.39 35.73 9.48
C SER A 2 -16.69 36.13 8.04
N PHE A 3 -15.73 35.93 7.15
CA PHE A 3 -15.89 35.68 5.69
C PHE A 3 -14.49 35.44 5.08
N ILE A 4 -13.83 34.34 5.46
CA ILE A 4 -12.81 33.72 4.60
C ILE A 4 -13.25 32.27 4.44
N THR A 5 -14.23 32.15 3.57
CA THR A 5 -14.83 30.95 3.04
C THR A 5 -13.90 30.30 2.02
N PHE A 6 -13.72 28.98 2.13
CA PHE A 6 -13.86 28.03 1.00
C PHE A 6 -12.72 27.72 0.02
N LEU A 7 -11.43 27.93 0.33
CA LEU A 7 -10.36 27.61 -0.66
C LEU A 7 -9.23 26.64 -0.26
N SER A 8 -9.30 25.98 0.91
CA SER A 8 -8.30 24.95 1.28
C SER A 8 -8.85 23.54 1.46
N LEU A 9 -10.16 23.31 1.24
CA LEU A 9 -10.84 22.05 1.53
C LEU A 9 -11.31 21.30 0.26
N GLN A 10 -10.61 21.44 -0.87
CA GLN A 10 -10.96 20.77 -2.13
C GLN A 10 -9.79 20.08 -2.86
N VAL A 11 -8.61 19.96 -2.23
CA VAL A 11 -7.44 19.30 -2.87
C VAL A 11 -7.28 17.81 -2.50
N LEU A 12 -8.04 17.29 -1.51
CA LEU A 12 -7.90 15.91 -1.03
C LEU A 12 -8.99 14.93 -1.53
N LEU A 13 -9.73 15.26 -2.58
CA LEU A 13 -10.94 14.52 -3.01
C LEU A 13 -10.76 13.61 -4.24
N MET A 14 -9.54 13.15 -4.59
CA MET A 14 -9.30 12.51 -5.90
C MET A 14 -8.64 11.11 -5.96
N SER A 15 -8.43 10.37 -4.87
CA SER A 15 -7.87 8.99 -4.95
C SER A 15 -8.85 7.86 -4.57
N ALA A 16 -10.15 8.15 -4.52
CA ALA A 16 -11.13 7.12 -4.21
C ALA A 16 -11.50 6.28 -5.45
N TYR A 17 -11.59 4.97 -5.24
CA TYR A 17 -12.33 3.96 -6.03
C TYR A 17 -11.55 3.15 -7.07
N VAL A 18 -10.78 2.19 -6.57
CA VAL A 18 -10.52 0.90 -7.24
C VAL A 18 -11.18 -0.27 -6.49
N PHE A 19 -11.57 -0.09 -5.22
CA PHE A 19 -12.18 -1.13 -4.40
C PHE A 19 -13.63 -0.77 -4.06
N GLY A 20 -14.56 -1.52 -4.67
CA GLY A 20 -15.95 -1.49 -4.27
C GLY A 20 -16.14 -2.29 -2.99
N ALA A 21 -16.07 -1.60 -1.86
CA ALA A 21 -16.80 -1.95 -0.64
C ALA A 21 -17.25 -0.62 -0.01
N GLU A 22 -18.51 -0.56 0.41
CA GLU A 22 -19.15 0.64 0.92
C GLU A 22 -18.57 1.05 2.29
N SER A 23 -17.66 2.03 2.33
CA SER A 23 -17.57 2.92 3.49
C SER A 23 -16.82 4.21 3.15
N SER A 24 -17.36 5.30 3.67
CA SER A 24 -16.89 6.67 3.51
C SER A 24 -15.74 6.96 4.47
N GLU A 25 -14.77 7.75 4.01
CA GLU A 25 -13.48 8.09 4.65
C GLU A 25 -12.37 7.13 4.21
N SER A 26 -11.18 7.65 3.90
CA SER A 26 -10.06 6.93 3.29
C SER A 26 -9.77 5.60 3.99
N GLU A 27 -10.29 4.50 3.45
CA GLU A 27 -9.98 3.14 3.93
C GLU A 27 -8.57 2.78 3.46
N GLU A 28 -7.63 2.75 4.40
CA GLU A 28 -6.34 2.12 4.22
C GLU A 28 -6.56 0.65 3.82
N ILE A 29 -5.85 0.19 2.78
CA ILE A 29 -5.92 -1.21 2.34
C ILE A 29 -5.35 -2.06 3.48
N GLY A 30 -6.19 -2.84 4.16
CA GLY A 30 -5.77 -3.70 5.25
C GLY A 30 -5.06 -4.97 4.78
N ALA A 31 -4.47 -5.70 5.73
CA ALA A 31 -3.78 -6.97 5.50
C ALA A 31 -4.62 -8.00 4.71
N GLU A 32 -5.92 -8.10 5.00
CA GLU A 32 -6.83 -9.01 4.31
C GLU A 32 -7.04 -8.59 2.84
N ASP A 33 -7.27 -7.31 2.59
CA ASP A 33 -7.46 -6.77 1.24
C ASP A 33 -6.19 -6.93 0.39
N MET A 34 -5.02 -6.62 0.96
CA MET A 34 -3.74 -6.79 0.28
C MET A 34 -3.49 -8.27 -0.05
N LYS A 35 -3.81 -9.18 0.87
CA LYS A 35 -3.70 -10.62 0.61
C LYS A 35 -4.63 -11.07 -0.51
N ILE A 36 -5.89 -10.63 -0.52
CA ILE A 36 -6.84 -10.93 -1.60
C ILE A 36 -6.34 -10.38 -2.94
N LEU A 37 -5.79 -9.17 -2.95
CA LEU A 37 -5.28 -8.52 -4.14
C LEU A 37 -4.09 -9.24 -4.77
N LEU A 38 -3.16 -9.69 -3.94
CA LEU A 38 -1.94 -10.33 -4.38
C LEU A 38 -2.15 -11.80 -4.75
N CYS A 39 -3.06 -12.49 -4.06
CA CYS A 39 -3.13 -13.95 -4.06
C CYS A 39 -4.35 -14.56 -4.76
N ASP A 40 -5.48 -13.83 -4.91
CA ASP A 40 -6.63 -14.34 -5.65
C ASP A 40 -6.36 -14.29 -7.17
N GLU A 41 -6.58 -15.41 -7.86
CA GLU A 41 -6.43 -15.51 -9.32
C GLU A 41 -7.33 -14.52 -10.07
N LYS A 42 -8.49 -14.17 -9.50
CA LYS A 42 -9.38 -13.15 -10.06
C LYS A 42 -8.71 -11.77 -10.13
N ASN A 43 -7.74 -11.53 -9.25
CA ASN A 43 -6.98 -10.30 -9.17
C ASN A 43 -5.63 -10.39 -9.89
N ALA A 44 -5.35 -11.43 -10.68
CA ALA A 44 -4.04 -11.63 -11.31
C ALA A 44 -3.50 -10.40 -12.06
N GLU A 45 -4.36 -9.64 -12.75
CA GLU A 45 -3.93 -8.41 -13.43
C GLU A 45 -3.60 -7.26 -12.47
N VAL A 46 -4.31 -7.16 -11.34
CA VAL A 46 -4.03 -6.16 -10.30
C VAL A 46 -2.78 -6.56 -9.52
N SER A 47 -2.66 -7.84 -9.17
CA SER A 47 -1.46 -8.45 -8.55
C SER A 47 -0.21 -8.14 -9.36
N LYS A 48 -0.23 -8.34 -10.69
CA LYS A 48 0.90 -7.99 -11.58
C LYS A 48 1.27 -6.50 -11.51
N ILE A 49 0.29 -5.61 -11.42
CA ILE A 49 0.53 -4.17 -11.31
C ILE A 49 1.20 -3.84 -9.99
N ILE A 50 0.68 -4.37 -8.87
CA ILE A 50 1.23 -4.15 -7.53
C ILE A 50 2.67 -4.68 -7.46
N ILE A 51 2.92 -5.91 -7.93
CA ILE A 51 4.27 -6.49 -8.04
C ILE A 51 5.20 -5.59 -8.84
N GLY A 52 4.78 -5.13 -10.02
CA GLY A 52 5.58 -4.26 -10.86
C GLY A 52 5.86 -2.90 -10.22
N CYS A 53 4.97 -2.40 -9.36
CA CYS A 53 5.20 -1.20 -8.57
C CYS A 53 6.22 -1.41 -7.46
N PHE A 54 6.17 -2.54 -6.74
CA PHE A 54 7.22 -2.89 -5.79
C PHE A 54 8.60 -3.00 -6.44
N ASP A 55 8.69 -3.57 -7.66
CA ASP A 55 9.95 -3.67 -8.40
C ASP A 55 10.50 -2.31 -8.86
N GLU A 56 9.63 -1.36 -9.17
CA GLU A 56 10.01 0.00 -9.58
C GLU A 56 10.35 0.89 -8.39
N MET A 57 9.71 0.65 -7.25
CA MET A 57 9.98 1.34 -6.00
C MET A 57 11.27 0.81 -5.38
N SER A 58 12.41 1.34 -5.82
CA SER A 58 13.69 1.11 -5.18
C SER A 58 13.69 1.74 -3.77
N LEU A 59 13.44 0.91 -2.75
CA LEU A 59 13.39 1.32 -1.35
C LEU A 59 14.50 0.65 -0.51
N PRO A 60 15.79 0.84 -0.83
CA PRO A 60 16.89 0.19 -0.09
C PRO A 60 16.91 0.58 1.39
N GLU A 61 16.41 1.78 1.72
CA GLU A 61 16.29 2.27 3.09
C GLU A 61 15.29 1.48 3.94
N TYR A 62 14.43 0.67 3.30
CA TYR A 62 13.45 -0.18 3.97
C TYR A 62 13.99 -1.58 4.26
N SER A 63 15.14 -1.96 3.70
CA SER A 63 15.66 -3.32 3.80
C SER A 63 15.87 -3.77 5.25
N SER A 64 16.35 -2.88 6.13
CA SER A 64 16.50 -3.15 7.56
C SER A 64 15.17 -3.37 8.27
N ILE A 65 14.12 -2.65 7.89
CA ILE A 65 12.77 -2.77 8.44
C ILE A 65 12.14 -4.08 7.97
N ILE A 66 12.28 -4.40 6.68
CA ILE A 66 11.80 -5.66 6.11
C ILE A 66 12.46 -6.87 6.74
N ILE A 67 13.79 -6.82 7.00
CA ILE A 67 14.50 -7.89 7.73
C ILE A 67 13.90 -8.12 9.12
N GLN A 68 13.51 -7.04 9.81
CA GLN A 68 13.04 -7.10 11.18
C GLN A 68 11.58 -7.54 11.29
N CYS A 69 10.72 -7.05 10.40
CA CYS A 69 9.27 -7.24 10.51
C CYS A 69 8.72 -8.39 9.64
N TYR A 70 9.34 -8.66 8.48
CA TYR A 70 8.86 -9.67 7.55
C TYR A 70 9.77 -10.90 7.59
N ALA A 71 9.54 -11.75 8.58
CA ALA A 71 10.33 -12.95 8.81
C ALA A 71 10.41 -13.82 7.55
N GLY A 72 11.63 -14.14 7.11
CA GLY A 72 11.88 -14.97 5.93
C GLY A 72 12.10 -14.20 4.61
N LEU A 73 11.81 -12.90 4.54
CA LEU A 73 12.15 -12.08 3.36
C LEU A 73 13.63 -11.69 3.30
N ASN A 74 14.36 -11.72 4.41
CA ASN A 74 15.79 -11.37 4.48
C ASN A 74 16.15 -10.02 3.82
N GLY A 75 15.21 -9.07 3.80
CA GLY A 75 15.41 -7.73 3.22
C GLY A 75 15.18 -7.66 1.71
N GLU A 76 14.65 -8.71 1.09
CA GLU A 76 14.25 -8.69 -0.31
C GLU A 76 12.95 -7.89 -0.47
N ILE A 77 13.04 -6.78 -1.22
CA ILE A 77 11.90 -5.89 -1.55
C ILE A 77 11.67 -5.90 -3.07
N ASN A 78 11.65 -7.10 -3.65
CA ASN A 78 11.13 -7.26 -5.02
C ASN A 78 9.67 -7.71 -4.92
N GLY A 79 8.87 -7.33 -5.90
CA GLY A 79 7.43 -7.56 -5.88
C GLY A 79 7.06 -9.04 -5.83
N GLN A 80 7.88 -9.92 -6.42
CA GLN A 80 7.63 -11.36 -6.37
C GLN A 80 7.83 -11.92 -4.96
N ALA A 81 8.94 -11.56 -4.29
CA ALA A 81 9.22 -11.95 -2.92
C ALA A 81 8.13 -11.44 -1.96
N MET A 82 7.72 -10.18 -2.10
CA MET A 82 6.62 -9.60 -1.33
C MET A 82 5.32 -10.39 -1.55
N ARG A 83 4.92 -10.62 -2.81
CA ARG A 83 3.73 -11.42 -3.11
C ARG A 83 3.79 -12.81 -2.46
N ASP A 84 4.89 -13.53 -2.67
CA ASP A 84 5.00 -14.91 -2.20
C ASP A 84 4.93 -14.97 -0.66
N TRP A 85 5.49 -13.97 0.03
CA TRP A 85 5.36 -13.82 1.47
C TRP A 85 3.91 -13.55 1.90
N TYR A 86 3.21 -12.57 1.31
CA TYR A 86 1.80 -12.30 1.63
C TYR A 86 0.91 -13.52 1.33
N CYS A 87 1.20 -14.30 0.29
CA CYS A 87 0.40 -15.48 -0.03
C CYS A 87 0.68 -16.67 0.90
N ALA A 88 1.90 -16.82 1.42
CA ALA A 88 2.29 -17.90 2.30
C ALA A 88 1.85 -17.70 3.77
N ASN A 89 1.66 -16.46 4.23
CA ASN A 89 1.38 -16.15 5.64
C ASN A 89 -0.11 -15.92 5.92
N THR A 90 -0.54 -16.10 7.15
CA THR A 90 -1.92 -15.81 7.61
C THR A 90 -2.17 -14.30 7.70
N VAL A 91 -3.45 -13.88 7.72
CA VAL A 91 -3.81 -12.46 7.90
C VAL A 91 -3.23 -11.92 9.22
N ASP A 92 -3.29 -12.69 10.31
CA ASP A 92 -2.70 -12.30 11.60
C ASP A 92 -1.17 -12.10 11.54
N GLU A 93 -0.46 -12.90 10.75
CA GLU A 93 0.99 -12.76 10.56
C GLU A 93 1.33 -11.53 9.70
N ILE A 94 0.52 -11.26 8.67
CA ILE A 94 0.63 -10.07 7.84
C ILE A 94 0.39 -8.82 8.68
N MET A 95 -0.71 -8.76 9.42
CA MET A 95 -1.02 -7.61 10.30
C MET A 95 0.12 -7.30 11.27
N LYS A 96 0.69 -8.33 11.91
CA LYS A 96 1.84 -8.13 12.82
C LYS A 96 3.07 -7.60 12.12
N ALA A 97 3.34 -8.03 10.89
CA ALA A 97 4.46 -7.54 10.10
C ALA A 97 4.24 -6.10 9.64
N ASP A 98 3.03 -5.78 9.17
CA ASP A 98 2.60 -4.44 8.76
C ASP A 98 2.73 -3.47 9.96
N GLU A 99 2.12 -3.81 11.11
CA GLU A 99 2.21 -3.03 12.37
C GLU A 99 3.66 -2.79 12.82
N CYS A 100 4.48 -3.85 12.81
CA CYS A 100 5.91 -3.73 13.13
C CYS A 100 6.61 -2.76 12.17
N SER A 101 6.30 -2.84 10.89
CA SER A 101 6.97 -2.03 9.88
C SER A 101 6.58 -0.56 10.00
N ASP A 102 5.32 -0.26 10.29
CA ASP A 102 4.82 1.09 10.52
C ASP A 102 5.44 1.70 11.78
N GLU A 103 5.48 0.95 12.88
CA GLU A 103 6.12 1.41 14.13
C GLU A 103 7.60 1.75 13.92
N LEU A 104 8.35 0.89 13.22
CA LEU A 104 9.77 1.14 12.92
C LEU A 104 9.96 2.29 11.94
N MET A 105 9.13 2.41 10.91
CA MET A 105 9.18 3.53 9.96
C MET A 105 8.94 4.86 10.66
N ILE A 106 7.91 4.94 11.51
CA ILE A 106 7.60 6.14 12.28
C ILE A 106 8.76 6.47 13.24
N ALA A 107 9.33 5.47 13.90
CA ALA A 107 10.43 5.66 14.84
C ALA A 107 11.75 6.11 14.17
N GLU A 108 12.07 5.56 12.98
CA GLU A 108 13.34 5.81 12.29
C GLU A 108 13.30 7.00 11.33
N LYS A 109 12.15 7.24 10.69
CA LYS A 109 12.00 8.14 9.54
C LYS A 109 10.90 9.19 9.74
N GLY A 110 9.98 8.96 10.67
CA GLY A 110 8.84 9.84 10.95
C GLY A 110 7.58 9.48 10.16
N GLU A 111 6.44 9.95 10.66
CA GLU A 111 5.11 9.68 10.12
C GLU A 111 4.94 10.18 8.67
N GLU A 112 5.60 11.30 8.31
CA GLU A 112 5.57 11.86 6.95
C GLU A 112 6.17 10.90 5.92
N PHE A 113 7.24 10.18 6.30
CA PHE A 113 7.90 9.23 5.40
C PHE A 113 7.04 7.99 5.12
N LEU A 114 6.36 7.46 6.15
CA LEU A 114 5.39 6.38 6.01
C LEU A 114 4.29 6.78 5.01
N LYS A 115 3.74 7.98 5.20
CA LYS A 115 2.69 8.52 4.34
C LYS A 115 3.17 8.71 2.89
N GLU A 116 4.32 9.35 2.67
CA GLU A 116 4.88 9.56 1.32
C GLU A 116 5.09 8.23 0.59
N SER A 117 5.48 7.18 1.33
CA SER A 117 5.81 5.89 0.72
C SER A 117 4.57 5.07 0.38
N ALA A 118 3.51 5.18 1.20
CA ALA A 118 2.18 4.70 0.85
C ALA A 118 1.62 5.44 -0.38
N GLU A 119 1.78 6.77 -0.44
CA GLU A 119 1.37 7.59 -1.59
C GLU A 119 2.11 7.18 -2.87
N LEU A 120 3.43 6.97 -2.82
CA LEU A 120 4.21 6.51 -3.97
C LEU A 120 3.74 5.16 -4.54
N LEU A 121 3.41 4.21 -3.65
CA LEU A 121 2.87 2.91 -4.07
C LEU A 121 1.48 3.07 -4.68
N GLY A 122 0.62 3.88 -4.05
CA GLY A 122 -0.72 4.20 -4.54
C GLY A 122 -0.68 4.84 -5.93
N GLU A 123 0.12 5.89 -6.11
CA GLU A 123 0.30 6.58 -7.38
C GLU A 123 0.83 5.65 -8.49
N CYS A 124 1.79 4.78 -8.15
CA CYS A 124 2.30 3.81 -9.11
C CYS A 124 1.18 2.86 -9.58
N VAL A 125 0.41 2.30 -8.65
CA VAL A 125 -0.69 1.37 -8.97
C VAL A 125 -1.78 2.06 -9.77
N GLU A 126 -2.22 3.25 -9.35
CA GLU A 126 -3.23 4.05 -10.05
C GLU A 126 -2.81 4.41 -11.47
N SER A 127 -1.54 4.76 -11.68
CA SER A 127 -1.02 5.13 -13.00
C SER A 127 -1.08 3.98 -14.02
N LYS A 128 -1.06 2.72 -13.54
CA LYS A 128 -0.98 1.49 -14.35
C LYS A 128 -2.28 0.72 -14.45
N LEU A 129 -3.26 0.99 -13.59
CA LEU A 129 -4.58 0.35 -13.68
C LEU A 129 -5.24 0.65 -15.03
N PRO A 130 -5.92 -0.30 -15.68
CA PRO A 130 -6.71 -0.04 -16.89
C PRO A 130 -7.75 1.06 -16.65
N SER A 131 -8.08 1.90 -17.63
CA SER A 131 -9.02 3.02 -17.46
C SER A 131 -10.46 2.60 -17.12
N ASP A 132 -10.84 1.37 -17.46
CA ASP A 132 -12.07 0.68 -17.07
C ASP A 132 -12.04 0.14 -15.63
N LYS A 133 -10.84 0.04 -15.03
CA LYS A 133 -10.61 -0.18 -13.60
C LYS A 133 -10.25 1.11 -12.84
N ARG A 134 -9.84 2.17 -13.55
CA ARG A 134 -9.75 3.54 -13.04
C ARG A 134 -11.12 4.20 -13.12
N ARG A 135 -11.94 3.92 -12.10
CA ARG A 135 -13.12 4.68 -11.72
C ARG A 135 -14.34 4.62 -12.66
N LYS A 136 -15.46 4.22 -12.07
CA LYS A 136 -16.77 4.83 -12.30
C LYS A 136 -17.27 5.38 -10.97
#